data_AF-V7FQF5-F1
#
_entry.id   AF-V7FQF5-F1
#
_cell.length_a   1.000
_cell.length_b   1.000
_cell.length_c   1.000
_cell.angle_alpha   90.00
_cell.angle_beta   90.00
_cell.angle_gamma   90.00
#
_symmetry.space_group_name_H-M   'P 1'
#
loop_
_entity.id
_entity.type
_entity.pdbx_description
1 polymer ?
#
loop_
_entity_poly.entity_id
_entity_poly.type
_entity_poly.pdbx_seq_one_letter_code
_entity_poly.pdbx_strand_id
1 'polypeptide(L)'
;MRWNMMVLASCLAMAGCVGNSMSERQDENVQSSLLYDKVPCDQLLAQRNGLAQQYHLPVDAKPSFSNPATGFGPFTPDIRSKAKRDADQASGKIDAMNRSISRRECGKPAKQNKLGLPS
;
A
#
# COMPACT_ATOMS: atom_id res chain seq x y z
N MET A 1 14.20 34.06 31.90
CA MET A 1 12.94 34.05 31.12
C MET A 1 13.12 33.65 29.65
N ARG A 2 14.10 34.20 28.90
CA ARG A 2 14.33 33.88 27.47
C ARG A 2 14.74 32.42 27.18
N TRP A 3 15.43 31.76 28.12
CA TRP A 3 15.87 30.37 27.98
C TRP A 3 14.70 29.37 27.95
N ASN A 4 13.70 29.55 28.83
CA ASN A 4 12.54 28.65 28.88
C ASN A 4 11.69 28.74 27.60
N MET A 5 11.65 29.91 26.95
CA MET A 5 10.99 30.07 25.65
C MET A 5 11.73 29.34 24.52
N MET A 6 13.07 29.31 24.53
CA MET A 6 13.84 28.53 23.54
C MET A 6 13.68 27.02 23.72
N VAL A 7 13.59 26.55 24.98
CA VAL A 7 13.33 25.14 25.28
C VAL A 7 11.91 24.73 24.86
N LEU A 8 10.90 25.56 25.16
CA LEU A 8 9.52 25.29 24.70
C LEU A 8 9.42 25.28 23.17
N ALA A 9 10.04 26.25 22.49
CA ALA A 9 10.04 26.31 21.03
C ALA A 9 10.74 25.09 20.39
N SER A 10 11.81 24.59 21.01
CA SER A 10 12.51 23.38 20.55
C SER A 10 11.68 22.11 20.78
N CYS A 11 10.94 22.00 21.89
CA CYS A 11 10.03 20.87 22.14
C CYS A 11 8.83 20.84 21.18
N LEU A 12 8.28 22.01 20.83
CA LEU A 12 7.19 22.13 19.85
C LEU A 12 7.65 21.75 18.43
N ALA A 13 8.89 22.07 18.05
CA ALA A 13 9.46 21.67 16.76
C ALA A 13 9.62 20.14 16.64
N MET A 14 9.92 19.44 17.75
CA MET A 14 10.04 17.97 17.73
C MET A 14 8.68 17.25 17.65
N ALA A 15 7.59 17.87 18.10
CA ALA A 15 6.24 17.30 17.98
C ALA A 15 5.68 17.37 16.55
N GLY A 16 6.19 18.26 15.70
CA GLY A 16 5.70 18.47 14.33
C GLY A 16 6.26 17.54 13.25
N CYS A 17 7.28 16.72 13.56
CA CYS A 17 7.95 15.85 12.57
C CYS A 17 7.73 14.35 12.81
N VAL A 18 6.89 13.95 13.76
CA VAL A 18 6.62 12.53 14.02
C VAL A 18 5.38 12.09 13.24
N GLY A 19 5.54 11.98 11.92
CA GLY A 19 4.60 11.29 11.03
C GLY A 19 4.54 9.79 11.36
N ASN A 20 3.75 9.45 12.37
CA ASN A 20 3.47 8.09 12.82
C ASN A 20 1.96 7.91 13.06
N SER A 21 1.15 8.83 12.53
CA SER A 21 -0.28 8.71 12.69
C SER A 21 -0.77 7.48 11.96
N MET A 22 -1.85 6.93 12.50
CA MET A 22 -2.50 5.76 11.97
C MET A 22 -2.90 6.00 10.50
N SER A 23 -3.51 7.15 10.19
CA SER A 23 -3.98 7.43 8.83
C SER A 23 -2.83 7.53 7.83
N GLU A 24 -1.74 8.24 8.17
CA GLU A 24 -0.55 8.32 7.31
C GLU A 24 0.00 6.92 7.02
N ARG A 25 0.09 6.07 8.05
CA ARG A 25 0.58 4.70 7.94
C ARG A 25 -0.31 3.76 7.14
N GLN A 26 -1.59 4.06 7.02
CA GLN A 26 -2.51 3.30 6.18
C GLN A 26 -2.47 3.76 4.74
N ASP A 27 -2.36 5.07 4.51
CA ASP A 27 -2.16 5.66 3.19
C ASP A 27 -0.85 5.19 2.54
N GLU A 28 0.22 5.02 3.34
CA GLU A 28 1.49 4.42 2.88
C GLU A 28 1.33 2.98 2.32
N ASN A 29 0.31 2.23 2.75
CA ASN A 29 0.07 0.90 2.20
C ASN A 29 -0.60 0.96 0.82
N VAL A 30 -1.18 2.10 0.43
CA VAL A 30 -1.77 2.30 -0.90
C VAL A 30 -0.65 2.52 -1.91
N GLN A 31 -0.22 1.43 -2.55
CA GLN A 31 0.87 1.51 -3.53
C GLN A 31 0.38 1.77 -4.95
N SER A 32 1.22 2.44 -5.74
CA SER A 32 0.96 2.61 -7.16
C SER A 32 1.15 1.30 -7.92
N SER A 33 0.13 0.91 -8.65
CA SER A 33 0.19 -0.26 -9.54
C SER A 33 1.11 -0.07 -10.75
N LEU A 34 1.44 1.17 -11.12
CA LEU A 34 2.30 1.46 -12.28
C LEU A 34 3.72 0.91 -12.12
N LEU A 35 4.17 0.75 -10.86
CA LEU A 35 5.47 0.15 -10.54
C LEU A 35 5.59 -1.30 -11.04
N TYR A 36 4.45 -1.99 -11.16
CA TYR A 36 4.38 -3.40 -11.53
C TYR A 36 4.10 -3.62 -13.03
N ASP A 37 3.77 -2.57 -13.78
CA ASP A 37 3.43 -2.68 -15.21
C ASP A 37 4.62 -3.12 -16.07
N LYS A 38 5.85 -2.92 -15.58
CA LYS A 38 7.09 -3.34 -16.25
C LYS A 38 7.50 -4.77 -15.93
N VAL A 39 6.89 -5.40 -14.92
CA VAL A 39 7.23 -6.77 -14.51
C VAL A 39 6.59 -7.77 -15.47
N PRO A 40 7.29 -8.79 -15.98
CA PRO A 40 6.69 -9.84 -16.80
C PRO A 40 5.49 -10.51 -16.11
N CYS A 41 4.43 -10.83 -16.85
CA CYS A 41 3.17 -11.32 -16.27
C CYS A 41 3.36 -12.58 -15.40
N ASP A 42 4.13 -13.56 -15.88
CA ASP A 42 4.35 -14.81 -15.13
C ASP A 42 5.09 -14.55 -13.81
N GLN A 43 6.10 -13.69 -13.85
CA GLN A 43 6.83 -13.26 -12.67
C GLN A 43 5.93 -12.49 -11.70
N LEU A 44 5.06 -11.62 -12.21
CA LEU A 44 4.15 -10.82 -11.41
C LEU A 44 3.10 -11.70 -10.70
N LEU A 45 2.55 -12.70 -11.39
CA LEU A 45 1.62 -13.68 -10.80
C LEU A 45 2.29 -14.52 -9.72
N ALA A 46 3.52 -14.97 -9.95
CA ALA A 46 4.32 -15.72 -8.97
C ALA A 46 4.67 -14.87 -7.75
N GLN A 47 5.11 -13.62 -7.95
CA GLN A 47 5.42 -12.69 -6.86
C GLN A 47 4.20 -12.41 -5.98
N ARG A 48 3.03 -12.15 -6.58
CA ARG A 48 1.78 -11.97 -5.84
C ARG A 48 1.42 -13.21 -5.03
N ASN A 49 1.48 -14.40 -5.63
CA ASN A 49 1.13 -15.64 -4.95
C ASN A 49 2.09 -15.96 -3.79
N GLY A 50 3.39 -15.80 -4.01
CA GLY A 50 4.40 -15.99 -2.96
C GLY A 50 4.21 -15.01 -1.80
N LEU A 51 3.90 -13.74 -2.10
CA LEU A 51 3.63 -12.74 -1.07
C LEU A 51 2.35 -13.05 -0.29
N ALA A 52 1.28 -13.44 -0.97
CA ALA A 52 0.03 -13.85 -0.35
C ALA A 52 0.25 -15.05 0.60
N GLN A 53 1.00 -16.06 0.15
CA GLN A 53 1.33 -17.23 0.95
C GLN A 53 2.21 -16.87 2.17
N GLN A 54 3.24 -16.04 1.97
CA GLN A 54 4.17 -15.64 3.03
C GLN A 54 3.45 -14.97 4.21
N TYR A 55 2.46 -14.12 3.92
CA TYR A 55 1.70 -13.37 4.92
C TYR A 55 0.35 -14.00 5.29
N HIS A 56 0.05 -15.19 4.78
CA HIS A 56 -1.25 -15.86 4.95
C HIS A 56 -2.44 -14.97 4.56
N LEU A 57 -2.27 -14.22 3.48
CA LEU A 57 -3.27 -13.32 2.92
C LEU A 57 -3.95 -13.94 1.71
N PRO A 58 -5.20 -13.55 1.40
CA PRO A 58 -5.81 -13.94 0.15
C PRO A 58 -5.12 -13.24 -1.04
N VAL A 59 -5.16 -13.87 -2.21
CA VAL A 59 -4.50 -13.33 -3.43
C VAL A 59 -5.16 -12.04 -3.94
N ASP A 60 -6.38 -11.73 -3.51
CA ASP A 60 -7.14 -10.52 -3.80
C ASP A 60 -7.19 -9.54 -2.61
N ALA A 61 -6.26 -9.70 -1.64
CA ALA A 61 -6.15 -8.81 -0.49
C ALA A 61 -6.09 -7.34 -0.89
N LYS A 62 -6.77 -6.50 -0.11
CA LYS A 62 -6.82 -5.04 -0.25
C LYS A 62 -6.25 -4.36 1.00
N PRO A 63 -5.69 -3.13 0.86
CA PRO A 63 -5.33 -2.31 2.00
C PRO A 63 -6.51 -2.17 2.97
N SER A 64 -6.23 -2.36 4.26
CA SER A 64 -7.19 -2.08 5.32
C SER A 64 -7.05 -0.64 5.77
N PHE A 65 -8.20 0.02 5.93
CA PHE A 65 -8.29 1.32 6.60
C PHE A 65 -9.07 1.13 7.88
N SER A 66 -8.56 1.65 8.99
CA SER A 66 -9.37 1.82 10.19
C SER A 66 -10.09 3.15 10.09
N ASN A 67 -11.36 3.15 10.46
CA ASN A 67 -12.16 4.35 10.55
C ASN A 67 -11.99 4.93 11.96
N PRO A 68 -11.15 5.95 12.19
CA PRO A 68 -11.20 6.69 13.44
C PRO A 68 -12.54 7.41 13.45
N ALA A 69 -13.49 6.91 14.23
CA ALA A 69 -14.89 7.34 14.29
C ALA A 69 -15.12 8.84 14.61
N THR A 70 -14.06 9.63 14.69
CA THR A 70 -14.00 10.97 15.26
C THR A 70 -13.15 11.94 14.43
N GLY A 71 -12.65 11.54 13.24
CA GLY A 71 -11.84 12.44 12.39
C GLY A 71 -10.42 12.72 12.91
N PHE A 72 -10.03 12.12 14.05
CA PHE A 72 -8.69 12.26 14.63
C PHE A 72 -7.65 11.31 14.02
N GLY A 73 -7.88 10.76 12.82
CA GLY A 73 -6.96 9.83 12.15
C GLY A 73 -5.51 10.33 12.09
N PRO A 74 -5.28 11.59 11.64
CA PRO A 74 -3.94 12.19 11.58
C PRO A 74 -3.27 12.42 12.94
N PHE A 75 -4.02 12.31 14.04
CA PHE A 75 -3.51 12.54 15.39
C PHE A 75 -3.52 11.27 16.25
N THR A 76 -4.10 10.18 15.74
CA THR A 76 -4.17 8.90 16.43
C THR A 76 -2.88 8.14 16.17
N PRO A 77 -2.12 7.72 17.20
CA PRO A 77 -0.90 6.94 16.98
C PRO A 77 -1.22 5.55 16.39
N ASP A 78 -0.35 5.05 15.52
CA ASP A 78 -0.43 3.68 15.03
C ASP A 78 0.00 2.68 16.12
N ILE A 79 -0.97 2.09 16.81
CA ILE A 79 -0.76 1.10 17.88
C ILE A 79 -0.67 -0.35 17.37
N ARG A 80 -0.68 -0.57 16.04
CA ARG A 80 -0.63 -1.93 15.47
C ARG A 80 0.71 -2.61 15.75
N SER A 81 0.66 -3.92 15.99
CA SER A 81 1.87 -4.75 16.09
C SER A 81 2.68 -4.70 14.80
N LYS A 82 3.99 -4.98 14.88
CA LYS A 82 4.84 -5.06 13.68
C LYS A 82 4.31 -6.07 12.66
N ALA A 83 3.93 -7.27 13.12
CA ALA A 83 3.38 -8.31 12.25
C ALA A 83 2.11 -7.82 11.50
N LYS A 84 1.23 -7.09 12.17
CA LYS A 84 0.03 -6.53 11.53
C LYS A 84 0.38 -5.47 10.49
N ARG A 85 1.34 -4.59 10.81
CA ARG A 85 1.82 -3.56 9.87
C ARG A 85 2.45 -4.18 8.63
N ASP A 86 3.28 -5.21 8.79
CA ASP A 86 3.93 -5.90 7.67
C ASP A 86 2.88 -6.63 6.79
N ALA A 87 1.88 -7.27 7.40
CA ALA A 87 0.77 -7.88 6.66
C ALA A 87 -0.08 -6.84 5.90
N ASP A 88 -0.38 -5.69 6.52
CA ASP A 88 -1.12 -4.62 5.86
C ASP A 88 -0.33 -4.03 4.69
N GLN A 89 0.98 -3.87 4.83
CA GLN A 89 1.84 -3.46 3.74
C GLN A 89 1.87 -4.50 2.61
N ALA A 90 1.90 -5.80 2.94
CA ALA A 90 1.82 -6.87 1.96
C ALA A 90 0.47 -6.86 1.20
N SER A 91 -0.64 -6.63 1.90
CA SER A 91 -1.96 -6.48 1.28
C SER A 91 -1.99 -5.36 0.23
N GLY A 92 -1.33 -4.23 0.51
CA GLY A 92 -1.22 -3.12 -0.42
C GLY A 92 -0.37 -3.40 -1.65
N LYS A 93 0.71 -4.18 -1.50
CA LYS A 93 1.48 -4.69 -2.63
C LYS A 93 0.64 -5.63 -3.49
N ILE A 94 -0.09 -6.55 -2.86
CA ILE A 94 -0.98 -7.50 -3.55
C ILE A 94 -2.03 -6.75 -4.39
N ASP A 95 -2.72 -5.77 -3.80
CA ASP A 95 -3.69 -4.95 -4.51
C ASP A 95 -3.07 -4.16 -5.68
N ALA A 96 -1.89 -3.57 -5.49
CA ALA A 96 -1.17 -2.89 -6.56
C ALA A 96 -0.79 -3.85 -7.71
N MET A 97 -0.29 -5.04 -7.40
CA MET A 97 0.00 -6.09 -8.39
C MET A 97 -1.28 -6.54 -9.12
N ASN A 98 -2.39 -6.76 -8.40
CA ASN A 98 -3.67 -7.17 -8.99
C ASN A 98 -4.25 -6.13 -9.95
N ARG A 99 -4.09 -4.84 -9.64
CA ARG A 99 -4.50 -3.76 -10.56
C ARG A 99 -3.65 -3.77 -11.83
N SER A 100 -2.35 -4.03 -11.74
CA SER A 100 -1.49 -4.20 -12.93
C SER A 100 -1.87 -5.44 -13.75
N ILE A 101 -2.05 -6.59 -13.08
CA ILE A 101 -2.50 -7.85 -13.68
C ILE A 101 -3.81 -7.66 -14.44
N SER A 102 -4.80 -7.02 -13.80
CA SER A 102 -6.12 -6.78 -14.40
C SER A 102 -6.04 -5.86 -15.62
N ARG A 103 -5.26 -4.77 -15.55
CA ARG A 103 -5.10 -3.85 -16.69
C ARG A 103 -4.40 -4.48 -17.88
N ARG A 104 -3.38 -5.31 -17.61
CA ARG A 104 -2.55 -5.96 -18.63
C ARG A 104 -3.12 -7.30 -19.08
N GLU A 105 -4.23 -7.72 -18.48
CA GLU A 105 -4.90 -8.99 -18.75
C GLU A 105 -3.96 -10.20 -18.59
N CYS A 106 -3.04 -10.12 -17.62
CA CYS A 106 -2.09 -11.18 -17.34
C CYS A 106 -2.82 -12.48 -16.95
N GLY A 107 -2.44 -13.60 -17.56
CA GLY A 107 -3.04 -14.91 -17.31
C GLY A 107 -4.36 -15.17 -18.07
N LYS A 108 -4.85 -14.21 -18.85
CA LYS A 108 -5.93 -14.47 -19.81
C LYS A 108 -5.34 -15.02 -21.12
N PRO A 109 -6.02 -15.98 -21.78
CA PRO A 109 -5.61 -16.40 -23.12
C PRO A 109 -5.63 -15.17 -24.04
N ALA A 110 -4.59 -15.00 -24.86
CA ALA A 110 -4.52 -13.91 -25.83
C ALA A 110 -5.80 -13.93 -26.67
N LYS A 111 -6.57 -12.82 -26.65
CA LYS A 111 -7.71 -12.68 -27.54
C LYS A 111 -7.16 -12.74 -28.96
N GLN A 112 -7.54 -13.78 -29.71
CA GLN A 112 -7.27 -13.86 -31.14
C GLN A 112 -7.99 -12.69 -31.80
N ASN A 113 -7.28 -11.60 -32.07
CA ASN A 113 -7.81 -10.49 -32.85
C ASN A 113 -8.01 -10.97 -34.28
N LYS A 114 -9.18 -11.54 -34.58
CA LYS A 114 -9.67 -11.77 -35.94
C LYS A 114 -10.12 -10.44 -36.56
N LEU A 115 -9.18 -9.50 -36.71
CA LEU A 115 -9.34 -8.36 -37.61
C LEU A 115 -8.15 -8.37 -38.58
N GLY A 116 -8.12 -9.40 -39.42
CA GLY A 116 -7.45 -9.28 -40.71
C GLY A 116 -8.31 -8.38 -41.58
N LEU A 117 -7.83 -7.18 -41.88
CA LEU A 117 -8.35 -6.39 -42.98
C LEU A 117 -8.08 -7.18 -44.28
N PRO A 118 -9.09 -7.45 -45.12
CA PRO A 118 -8.83 -7.93 -46.47
C PRO A 118 -8.07 -6.84 -47.23
N SER A 119 -7.01 -7.25 -47.93
CA SER A 119 -6.21 -6.42 -48.84
C SER A 119 -7.01 -6.01 -50.08
#